data_AF-A0A943AQ20-F1
#
_entry.id   AF-A0A943AQ20-F1
#
_cell.length_a   1.000
_cell.length_b   1.000
_cell.length_c   1.000
_cell.angle_alpha   90.00
_cell.angle_beta   90.00
_cell.angle_gamma   90.00
#
_symmetry.space_group_name_H-M   'P 1'
#
loop_
_entity.id
_entity.type
_entity.pdbx_description
1 polymer ?
#
loop_
_entity_poly.entity_id
_entity_poly.type
_entity_poly.pdbx_seq_one_letter_code
_entity_poly.pdbx_strand_id
1 'polypeptide(L)'
;MTEAEARTIERLRAGAGTYACGGYLAALDGLQRTEIGTALIFDRLQRKMRTVEALHGEADGNWNQTFYLLYFRTLGDRQNQEAFLRLARKVPYKTVLRERLAPHAVEAMLFGASGLLELYRSDAYTLDLRRSFEYLAAKYGIEAMDASEWTLTEIRPANHPVLRLAQAAEFFAQDEFVMERAMACRTEEDVRRLFCIEAPSYWRTHHVPGAESDESPKRIGAFKANIIGINLVAVLQFAYGSYTASERLRDSALTLLERLPAEDNRYMRAWQSAGVRPHNAFESQALLQLATEYCAARRCAECPVGRRIAKSLPED
;
A
#
# COMPACT_ATOMS: atom_id res chain seq x y z
N MET A 1 13.07 13.88 34.40
CA MET A 1 12.12 12.75 34.51
C MET A 1 12.09 12.34 35.96
N THR A 2 10.94 12.46 36.63
CA THR A 2 10.78 12.07 38.03
C THR A 2 10.80 10.54 38.18
N GLU A 3 10.98 10.02 39.40
CA GLU A 3 10.93 8.57 39.64
C GLU A 3 9.54 7.98 39.32
N ALA A 4 8.47 8.76 39.55
CA ALA A 4 7.10 8.39 39.20
C ALA A 4 6.90 8.27 37.68
N GLU A 5 7.44 9.21 36.90
CA GLU A 5 7.44 9.15 35.45
C GLU A 5 8.19 7.92 34.94
N ALA A 6 9.39 7.66 35.48
CA ALA A 6 10.22 6.52 35.10
C ALA A 6 9.50 5.17 35.35
N ARG A 7 8.88 5.00 36.53
CA ARG A 7 8.09 3.80 36.87
C ARG A 7 6.90 3.61 35.94
N THR A 8 6.23 4.69 35.57
CA THR A 8 5.07 4.64 34.67
C THR A 8 5.47 4.25 33.25
N ILE A 9 6.56 4.81 32.73
CA ILE A 9 7.13 4.41 31.44
C ILE A 9 7.49 2.93 31.43
N GLU A 10 8.07 2.40 32.51
CA GLU A 10 8.45 0.99 32.58
C GLU A 10 7.25 0.05 32.60
N ARG A 11 6.17 0.43 33.29
CA ARG A 11 4.87 -0.28 33.20
C ARG A 11 4.31 -0.27 31.78
N LEU A 12 4.36 0.87 31.08
CA LEU A 12 3.90 0.96 29.70
C LEU A 12 4.75 0.10 28.75
N ARG A 13 6.07 0.04 28.97
CA ARG A 13 6.98 -0.83 28.19
C ARG A 13 6.65 -2.30 28.38
N ALA A 14 6.40 -2.73 29.62
CA ALA A 14 6.03 -4.10 29.93
C ALA A 14 4.70 -4.50 29.25
N GLY A 15 3.72 -3.59 29.22
CA GLY A 15 2.41 -3.79 28.59
C GLY A 15 2.30 -3.35 27.13
N ALA A 16 3.40 -2.99 26.46
CA ALA A 16 3.35 -2.39 25.13
C ALA A 16 2.78 -3.35 24.06
N GLY A 17 3.12 -4.63 24.16
CA GLY A 17 2.63 -5.68 23.24
C GLY A 17 1.13 -5.97 23.37
N THR A 18 0.51 -5.58 24.49
CA THR A 18 -0.93 -5.73 24.77
C THR A 18 -1.64 -4.39 24.78
N TYR A 19 -1.04 -3.33 24.22
CA TYR A 19 -1.64 -2.01 24.11
C TYR A 19 -2.09 -1.43 25.46
N ALA A 20 -1.26 -1.55 26.51
CA ALA A 20 -1.58 -1.07 27.85
C ALA A 20 -1.92 0.44 27.93
N CYS A 21 -1.48 1.24 26.95
CA CYS A 21 -1.87 2.65 26.84
C CYS A 21 -3.28 2.86 26.24
N GLY A 22 -3.97 1.81 25.78
CA GLY A 22 -5.27 1.88 25.12
C GLY A 22 -6.36 2.42 26.02
N GLY A 23 -6.39 2.02 27.30
CA GLY A 23 -7.37 2.55 28.27
C GLY A 23 -7.22 4.06 28.48
N TYR A 24 -5.98 4.56 28.52
CA TYR A 24 -5.73 6.01 28.56
C TYR A 24 -6.24 6.69 27.29
N LEU A 25 -5.88 6.19 26.11
CA LEU A 25 -6.35 6.73 24.84
C LEU A 25 -7.87 6.74 24.71
N ALA A 26 -8.55 5.69 25.21
CA ALA A 26 -10.00 5.58 25.18
C ALA A 26 -10.70 6.61 26.08
N ALA A 27 -10.06 7.00 27.19
CA ALA A 27 -10.58 7.96 28.16
C ALA A 27 -10.38 9.43 27.74
N LEU A 28 -9.50 9.70 26.78
CA LEU A 28 -9.26 11.06 26.28
C LEU A 28 -10.48 11.62 25.54
N ASP A 29 -10.66 12.94 25.63
CA ASP A 29 -11.64 13.65 24.81
C ASP A 29 -11.26 13.63 23.32
N GLY A 30 -12.16 14.14 22.47
CA GLY A 30 -11.95 14.18 21.02
C GLY A 30 -10.73 15.02 20.61
N LEU A 31 -10.52 16.18 21.26
CA LEU A 31 -9.43 17.09 20.91
C LEU A 31 -8.07 16.47 21.22
N GLN A 32 -7.93 15.92 22.43
CA GLN A 32 -6.70 15.27 22.89
C GLN A 32 -6.33 14.06 22.02
N ARG A 33 -7.33 13.28 21.58
CA ARG A 33 -7.12 12.16 20.64
C ARG A 33 -6.67 12.65 19.28
N THR A 34 -7.30 13.69 18.75
CA THR A 34 -6.90 14.30 17.46
C THR A 34 -5.48 14.82 17.52
N GLU A 35 -5.06 15.51 18.58
CA GLU A 35 -3.67 15.97 18.73
C GLU A 35 -2.64 14.83 18.68
N ILE A 36 -2.91 13.75 19.42
CA ILE A 36 -2.04 12.56 19.42
C ILE A 36 -2.05 11.89 18.05
N GLY A 37 -3.23 11.73 17.44
CA GLY A 37 -3.42 11.16 16.12
C GLY A 37 -2.65 11.94 15.06
N THR A 38 -2.71 13.27 15.10
CA THR A 38 -1.97 14.18 14.22
C THR A 38 -0.46 13.99 14.36
N ALA A 39 0.09 13.95 15.58
CA ALA A 39 1.52 13.70 15.76
C ALA A 39 1.93 12.34 15.15
N LEU A 40 1.17 11.28 15.42
CA LEU A 40 1.44 9.93 14.92
C LEU A 40 1.30 9.79 13.40
N ILE A 41 0.30 10.44 12.79
CA ILE A 41 0.14 10.37 11.33
C ILE A 41 1.27 11.11 10.63
N PHE A 42 1.76 12.23 11.18
CA PHE A 42 2.91 12.93 10.61
C PHE A 42 4.18 12.09 10.70
N ASP A 43 4.45 11.45 11.85
CA ASP A 43 5.57 10.50 11.98
C ASP A 43 5.48 9.38 10.93
N ARG A 44 4.26 8.88 10.70
CA ARG A 44 4.01 7.83 9.70
C ARG A 44 4.25 8.31 8.27
N LEU A 45 3.68 9.47 7.91
CA LEU A 45 3.81 10.05 6.59
C LEU A 45 5.26 10.38 6.29
N GLN A 46 6.01 10.96 7.23
CA GLN A 46 7.45 11.19 7.10
C GLN A 46 8.21 9.89 6.85
N ARG A 47 7.90 8.80 7.56
CA ARG A 47 8.54 7.49 7.30
C ARG A 47 8.19 6.96 5.91
N LYS A 48 6.94 7.06 5.50
CA LYS A 48 6.48 6.62 4.16
C LYS A 48 7.11 7.47 3.06
N MET A 49 7.26 8.78 3.27
CA MET A 49 7.94 9.70 2.37
C MET A 49 9.37 9.26 2.08
N ARG A 50 10.14 8.81 3.07
CA ARG A 50 11.52 8.30 2.82
C ARG A 50 11.54 7.15 1.80
N THR A 51 10.50 6.31 1.79
CA THR A 51 10.36 5.27 0.75
C THR A 51 10.07 5.89 -0.62
N VAL A 52 9.20 6.91 -0.68
CA VAL A 52 8.92 7.64 -1.92
C VAL A 52 10.17 8.33 -2.44
N GLU A 53 10.92 9.03 -1.58
CA GLU A 53 12.16 9.73 -1.92
C GLU A 53 13.22 8.77 -2.46
N ALA A 54 13.37 7.59 -1.84
CA ALA A 54 14.29 6.56 -2.34
C ALA A 54 13.87 6.06 -3.74
N LEU A 55 12.59 5.74 -3.94
CA LEU A 55 12.07 5.33 -5.25
C LEU A 55 12.13 6.45 -6.28
N HIS A 56 12.00 7.71 -5.86
CA HIS A 56 12.09 8.87 -6.72
C HIS A 56 13.52 9.13 -7.18
N GLY A 57 14.50 8.96 -6.29
CA GLY A 57 15.91 8.97 -6.63
C GLY A 57 16.27 7.83 -7.58
N GLU A 58 15.79 6.60 -7.33
CA GLU A 58 15.94 5.45 -8.23
C GLU A 58 15.33 5.72 -9.61
N ALA A 59 14.24 6.51 -9.66
CA ALA A 59 13.55 6.88 -10.88
C ALA A 59 14.13 8.13 -11.57
N ASP A 60 15.34 8.57 -11.24
CA ASP A 60 16.00 9.78 -11.79
C ASP A 60 15.11 11.03 -11.70
N GLY A 61 14.36 11.19 -10.60
CA GLY A 61 13.45 12.32 -10.41
C GLY A 61 12.15 12.23 -11.20
N ASN A 62 11.81 11.08 -11.79
CA ASN A 62 10.59 10.90 -12.57
C ASN A 62 9.41 10.43 -11.71
N TRP A 63 8.42 11.32 -11.50
CA TRP A 63 7.23 11.02 -10.70
C TRP A 63 6.30 9.94 -11.29
N ASN A 64 6.22 9.81 -12.61
CA ASN A 64 5.43 8.76 -13.24
C ASN A 64 6.04 7.36 -12.98
N GLN A 65 7.37 7.24 -13.12
CA GLN A 65 8.07 6.01 -12.76
C GLN A 65 8.02 5.75 -11.24
N THR A 66 8.10 6.80 -10.42
CA THR A 66 7.95 6.69 -8.95
C THR A 66 6.57 6.13 -8.58
N PHE A 67 5.50 6.66 -9.20
CA PHE A 67 4.14 6.15 -9.03
C PHE A 67 4.05 4.68 -9.42
N TYR A 68 4.61 4.31 -10.58
CA TYR A 68 4.60 2.93 -11.09
C TYR A 68 5.27 1.95 -10.11
N LEU A 69 6.48 2.27 -9.63
CA LEU A 69 7.19 1.45 -8.64
C LEU A 69 6.38 1.31 -7.34
N LEU A 70 5.84 2.42 -6.83
CA LEU A 70 5.08 2.42 -5.59
C LEU A 70 3.72 1.72 -5.73
N TYR A 71 3.09 1.77 -6.91
CA TYR A 71 1.86 1.05 -7.22
C TYR A 71 2.08 -0.46 -7.13
N PHE A 72 3.11 -0.98 -7.82
CA PHE A 72 3.46 -2.40 -7.76
C PHE A 72 3.80 -2.82 -6.33
N ARG A 73 4.63 -2.05 -5.63
CA ARG A 73 4.94 -2.28 -4.21
C ARG A 73 3.66 -2.34 -3.35
N THR A 74 2.67 -1.50 -3.62
CA THR A 74 1.40 -1.46 -2.88
C THR A 74 0.51 -2.67 -3.20
N LEU A 75 0.49 -3.14 -4.45
CA LEU A 75 -0.29 -4.31 -4.85
C LEU A 75 0.11 -5.58 -4.09
N GLY A 76 1.41 -5.75 -3.83
CA GLY A 76 1.98 -6.95 -3.21
C GLY A 76 1.65 -7.18 -1.74
N ASP A 77 0.97 -6.23 -1.07
CA ASP A 77 0.77 -6.24 0.39
C ASP A 77 2.07 -6.58 1.15
N ARG A 78 2.01 -7.06 2.40
CA ARG A 78 3.23 -7.36 3.16
C ARG A 78 4.06 -8.51 2.59
N GLN A 79 3.43 -9.50 1.95
CA GLN A 79 4.09 -10.76 1.58
C GLN A 79 4.88 -10.65 0.27
N ASN A 80 4.33 -9.97 -0.74
CA ASN A 80 4.93 -9.89 -2.08
C ASN A 80 5.40 -8.48 -2.46
N GLN A 81 5.50 -7.58 -1.47
CA GLN A 81 5.91 -6.18 -1.67
C GLN A 81 7.20 -6.04 -2.50
N GLU A 82 8.22 -6.85 -2.19
CA GLU A 82 9.51 -6.79 -2.90
C GLU A 82 9.46 -7.50 -4.26
N ALA A 83 8.75 -8.63 -4.37
CA ALA A 83 8.59 -9.34 -5.64
C ALA A 83 7.91 -8.45 -6.69
N PHE A 84 6.80 -7.79 -6.34
CA PHE A 84 6.14 -6.83 -7.23
C PHE A 84 7.05 -5.64 -7.57
N LEU A 85 7.80 -5.10 -6.60
CA LEU A 85 8.70 -3.98 -6.86
C LEU A 85 9.85 -4.39 -7.80
N ARG A 86 10.41 -5.59 -7.62
CA ARG A 86 11.44 -6.14 -8.51
C ARG A 86 10.92 -6.35 -9.93
N LEU A 87 9.69 -6.86 -10.06
CA LEU A 87 9.02 -6.98 -11.36
C LEU A 87 8.91 -5.61 -12.05
N ALA A 88 8.45 -4.58 -11.32
CA ALA A 88 8.32 -3.22 -11.85
C ALA A 88 9.66 -2.62 -12.28
N ARG A 89 10.78 -2.99 -11.64
CA ARG A 89 12.12 -2.59 -12.08
C ARG A 89 12.54 -3.29 -13.38
N LYS A 90 12.22 -4.58 -13.51
CA LYS A 90 12.50 -5.38 -14.72
C LYS A 90 11.64 -4.97 -15.92
N VAL A 91 10.44 -4.46 -15.69
CA VAL A 91 9.55 -3.91 -16.71
C VAL A 91 9.31 -2.42 -16.43
N PRO A 92 10.23 -1.51 -16.82
CA PRO A 92 10.10 -0.08 -16.53
C PRO A 92 8.85 0.54 -17.15
N TYR A 93 8.30 1.58 -16.52
CA TYR A 93 7.06 2.21 -16.97
C TYR A 93 7.16 2.78 -18.39
N LYS A 94 8.34 3.31 -18.75
CA LYS A 94 8.63 3.76 -20.12
C LYS A 94 8.43 2.67 -21.17
N THR A 95 8.75 1.42 -20.83
CA THR A 95 8.54 0.28 -21.71
C THR A 95 7.06 -0.08 -21.80
N VAL A 96 6.35 -0.06 -20.68
CA VAL A 96 4.88 -0.24 -20.65
C VAL A 96 4.17 0.80 -21.54
N LEU A 97 4.54 2.08 -21.42
CA LEU A 97 3.97 3.16 -22.23
C LEU A 97 4.19 2.98 -23.74
N ARG A 98 5.30 2.34 -24.16
CA ARG A 98 5.57 2.06 -25.58
C ARG A 98 4.64 1.01 -26.17
N GLU A 99 4.14 0.09 -25.34
CA GLU A 99 3.31 -1.05 -25.77
C GLU A 99 1.84 -0.90 -25.36
N ARG A 100 1.47 0.16 -24.63
CA ARG A 100 0.14 0.34 -24.02
C ARG A 100 -1.04 0.21 -24.99
N LEU A 101 -0.84 0.57 -26.27
CA LEU A 101 -1.87 0.47 -27.30
C LEU A 101 -2.22 -0.98 -27.67
N ALA A 102 -1.41 -1.95 -27.24
CA ALA A 102 -1.68 -3.37 -27.28
C ALA A 102 -1.72 -3.91 -25.83
N PRO A 103 -2.89 -3.92 -25.16
CA PRO A 103 -3.00 -4.40 -23.77
C PRO A 103 -2.39 -5.79 -23.55
N HIS A 104 -2.55 -6.68 -24.54
CA HIS A 104 -1.93 -8.01 -24.53
C HIS A 104 -0.40 -7.96 -24.44
N ALA A 105 0.27 -6.98 -25.07
CA ALA A 105 1.72 -6.82 -24.99
C ALA A 105 2.18 -6.37 -23.60
N VAL A 106 1.42 -5.47 -22.95
CA VAL A 106 1.66 -5.07 -21.56
C VAL A 106 1.51 -6.27 -20.63
N GLU A 107 0.45 -7.05 -20.81
CA GLU A 107 0.20 -8.27 -20.05
C GLU A 107 1.30 -9.30 -20.26
N ALA A 108 1.73 -9.53 -21.50
CA ALA A 108 2.83 -10.44 -21.84
C ALA A 108 4.14 -10.02 -21.16
N MET A 109 4.48 -8.73 -21.17
CA MET A 109 5.67 -8.23 -20.46
C MET A 109 5.59 -8.50 -18.96
N LEU A 110 4.48 -8.19 -18.30
CA LEU A 110 4.34 -8.35 -16.85
C LEU A 110 4.31 -9.83 -16.44
N PHE A 111 3.55 -10.68 -17.14
CA PHE A 111 3.49 -12.10 -16.82
C PHE A 111 4.77 -12.84 -17.18
N GLY A 112 5.33 -12.60 -18.37
CA GLY A 112 6.57 -13.22 -18.78
C GLY A 112 7.73 -12.82 -17.87
N ALA A 113 7.86 -11.54 -17.54
CA ALA A 113 8.90 -11.08 -16.63
C ALA A 113 8.71 -11.58 -15.18
N SER A 114 7.49 -11.90 -14.78
CA SER A 114 7.24 -12.43 -13.43
C SER A 114 7.71 -13.87 -13.24
N GLY A 115 7.89 -14.64 -14.32
CA GLY A 115 8.16 -16.08 -14.25
C GLY A 115 6.98 -16.93 -13.78
N LEU A 116 5.85 -16.32 -13.38
CA LEU A 116 4.71 -17.05 -12.78
C LEU A 116 4.04 -18.02 -13.75
N LEU A 117 4.08 -17.76 -15.06
CA LEU A 117 3.47 -18.64 -16.05
C LEU A 117 4.05 -20.06 -16.02
N GLU A 118 5.29 -20.24 -15.55
CA GLU A 118 5.95 -21.56 -15.43
C GLU A 118 5.31 -22.47 -14.38
N LEU A 119 4.55 -21.90 -13.45
CA LEU A 119 3.91 -22.64 -12.36
C LEU A 119 2.54 -23.22 -12.73
N TYR A 120 2.00 -22.84 -13.89
CA TYR A 120 0.62 -23.16 -14.26
C TYR A 120 0.54 -23.93 -15.57
N ARG A 121 -0.62 -24.58 -15.78
CA ARG A 121 -0.89 -25.29 -17.03
C ARG A 121 -0.94 -24.28 -18.17
N SER A 122 -0.39 -24.70 -19.30
CA SER A 122 -0.45 -23.92 -20.54
C SER A 122 -1.77 -24.19 -21.27
N ASP A 123 -2.30 -23.14 -21.86
CA ASP A 123 -3.45 -23.09 -22.76
C ASP A 123 -3.14 -22.14 -23.93
N ALA A 124 -4.07 -21.94 -24.86
CA ALA A 124 -3.84 -21.09 -26.01
C ALA A 124 -3.47 -19.64 -25.62
N TYR A 125 -4.07 -19.11 -24.56
CA TYR A 125 -3.88 -17.74 -24.08
C TYR A 125 -2.50 -17.53 -23.46
N THR A 126 -2.11 -18.40 -22.53
CA THR A 126 -0.83 -18.35 -21.83
C THR A 126 0.35 -18.67 -22.77
N LEU A 127 0.16 -19.54 -23.77
CA LEU A 127 1.15 -19.76 -24.82
C LEU A 127 1.34 -18.51 -25.69
N ASP A 128 0.27 -17.75 -25.93
CA ASP A 128 0.37 -16.48 -26.66
C ASP A 128 1.12 -15.41 -25.88
N LEU A 129 0.82 -15.26 -24.58
CA LEU A 129 1.57 -14.38 -23.69
C LEU A 129 3.07 -14.73 -23.67
N ARG A 130 3.42 -16.02 -23.65
CA ARG A 130 4.81 -16.49 -23.67
C ARG A 130 5.52 -16.10 -24.97
N ARG A 131 4.91 -16.38 -26.13
CA ARG A 131 5.48 -16.01 -27.44
C ARG A 131 5.65 -14.49 -27.57
N SER A 132 4.65 -13.72 -27.17
CA SER A 132 4.71 -12.25 -27.16
C SER A 132 5.84 -11.76 -26.25
N PHE A 133 6.00 -12.37 -25.08
CA PHE A 133 7.07 -12.03 -24.14
C PHE A 133 8.45 -12.33 -24.70
N GLU A 134 8.69 -13.46 -25.37
CA GLU A 134 10.00 -13.78 -25.97
C GLU A 134 10.50 -12.65 -26.89
N TYR A 135 9.62 -12.15 -27.75
CA TYR A 135 9.93 -11.01 -28.61
C TYR A 135 10.17 -9.71 -27.82
N LEU A 136 9.28 -9.38 -26.87
CA LEU A 136 9.37 -8.15 -26.09
C LEU A 136 10.58 -8.13 -25.15
N ALA A 137 10.94 -9.28 -24.58
CA ALA A 137 12.12 -9.48 -23.78
C ALA A 137 13.39 -9.20 -24.58
N ALA A 138 13.49 -9.75 -25.79
CA ALA A 138 14.60 -9.47 -26.70
C ALA A 138 14.64 -7.98 -27.12
N LYS A 139 13.49 -7.38 -27.41
CA LYS A 139 13.36 -5.98 -27.84
C LYS A 139 13.79 -4.98 -26.76
N TYR A 140 13.48 -5.27 -25.49
CA TYR A 140 13.66 -4.33 -24.38
C TYR A 140 14.70 -4.75 -23.34
N GLY A 141 15.32 -5.92 -23.50
CA GLY A 141 16.27 -6.47 -22.53
C GLY A 141 15.61 -6.86 -21.21
N ILE A 142 14.38 -7.39 -21.27
CA ILE A 142 13.64 -7.78 -20.05
C ILE A 142 14.04 -9.19 -19.65
N GLU A 143 14.68 -9.31 -18.50
CA GLU A 143 14.99 -10.61 -17.90
C GLU A 143 13.85 -11.07 -16.98
N ALA A 144 13.40 -12.32 -17.15
CA ALA A 144 12.43 -12.92 -16.24
C ALA A 144 12.95 -13.07 -14.80
N MET A 145 12.03 -13.04 -13.85
CA MET A 145 12.25 -13.41 -12.46
C MET A 145 12.14 -14.91 -12.29
N ASP A 146 12.73 -15.43 -11.21
CA ASP A 146 12.45 -16.78 -10.78
C ASP A 146 11.08 -16.83 -10.08
N ALA A 147 10.27 -17.85 -10.38
CA ALA A 147 8.94 -17.97 -9.83
C ALA A 147 8.94 -18.18 -8.29
N SER A 148 10.05 -18.65 -7.71
CA SER A 148 10.23 -18.81 -6.27
C SER A 148 10.31 -17.50 -5.49
N GLU A 149 10.52 -16.37 -6.18
CA GLU A 149 10.50 -15.04 -5.55
C GLU A 149 9.09 -14.64 -5.07
N TRP A 150 8.05 -15.30 -5.58
CA TRP A 150 6.68 -15.07 -5.20
C TRP A 150 6.26 -15.97 -4.04
N THR A 151 5.75 -15.37 -2.97
CA THR A 151 5.00 -16.11 -1.95
C THR A 151 3.59 -16.34 -2.48
N LEU A 152 3.19 -17.59 -2.70
CA LEU A 152 1.87 -17.95 -3.26
C LEU A 152 0.97 -18.71 -2.27
N THR A 153 1.54 -19.22 -1.17
CA THR A 153 0.81 -19.94 -0.12
C THR A 153 0.09 -18.98 0.83
N GLU A 154 -1.05 -19.40 1.39
CA GLU A 154 -1.83 -18.64 2.37
C GLU A 154 -2.34 -17.26 1.87
N ILE A 155 -2.45 -17.09 0.54
CA ILE A 155 -2.99 -15.89 -0.08
C ILE A 155 -4.45 -16.12 -0.44
N ARG A 156 -5.30 -15.14 -0.10
CA ARG A 156 -6.70 -15.13 -0.54
C ARG A 156 -6.74 -15.04 -2.07
N PRO A 157 -7.61 -15.79 -2.78
CA PRO A 157 -7.65 -15.79 -4.25
C PRO A 157 -7.72 -14.40 -4.88
N ALA A 158 -8.48 -13.48 -4.27
CA ALA A 158 -8.56 -12.10 -4.73
C ALA A 158 -7.21 -11.35 -4.69
N ASN A 159 -6.30 -11.67 -3.77
CA ASN A 159 -4.98 -11.03 -3.64
C ASN A 159 -3.85 -11.83 -4.31
N HIS A 160 -4.17 -12.91 -5.02
CA HIS A 160 -3.18 -13.76 -5.67
C HIS A 160 -2.36 -12.96 -6.70
N PRO A 161 -1.02 -13.10 -6.75
CA PRO A 161 -0.18 -12.28 -7.62
C PRO A 161 -0.58 -12.28 -9.10
N VAL A 162 -0.92 -13.44 -9.65
CA VAL A 162 -1.40 -13.58 -11.03
C VAL A 162 -2.56 -12.61 -11.32
N LEU A 163 -3.62 -12.64 -10.50
CA LEU A 163 -4.77 -11.78 -10.71
C LEU A 163 -4.40 -10.29 -10.58
N ARG A 164 -3.50 -9.96 -9.66
CA ARG A 164 -3.05 -8.58 -9.47
C ARG A 164 -2.21 -8.07 -10.63
N LEU A 165 -1.42 -8.94 -11.28
CA LEU A 165 -0.69 -8.61 -12.50
C LEU A 165 -1.62 -8.39 -13.68
N ALA A 166 -2.63 -9.23 -13.85
CA ALA A 166 -3.65 -9.04 -14.88
C ALA A 166 -4.37 -7.68 -14.75
N GLN A 167 -4.74 -7.31 -13.52
CA GLN A 167 -5.36 -6.01 -13.23
C GLN A 167 -4.40 -4.84 -13.44
N ALA A 168 -3.13 -5.00 -13.07
CA ALA A 168 -2.11 -3.98 -13.30
C ALA A 168 -1.84 -3.77 -14.80
N ALA A 169 -1.81 -4.85 -15.58
CA ALA A 169 -1.64 -4.78 -17.03
C ALA A 169 -2.73 -3.95 -17.69
N GLU A 170 -4.00 -4.24 -17.35
CA GLU A 170 -5.13 -3.47 -17.86
C GLU A 170 -5.05 -1.99 -17.42
N PHE A 171 -4.73 -1.73 -16.15
CA PHE A 171 -4.63 -0.36 -15.64
C PHE A 171 -3.62 0.50 -16.41
N PHE A 172 -2.42 -0.02 -16.63
CA PHE A 172 -1.37 0.75 -17.32
C PHE A 172 -1.50 0.72 -18.84
N ALA A 173 -2.29 -0.19 -19.42
CA ALA A 173 -2.63 -0.12 -20.83
C ALA A 173 -3.58 1.05 -21.15
N GLN A 174 -4.50 1.36 -20.23
CA GLN A 174 -5.55 2.36 -20.45
C GLN A 174 -5.12 3.82 -20.27
N ASP A 175 -4.07 4.10 -19.49
CA ASP A 175 -3.83 5.45 -18.98
C ASP A 175 -2.34 5.85 -18.98
N GLU A 176 -2.03 6.99 -19.60
CA GLU A 176 -0.68 7.57 -19.60
C GLU A 176 -0.47 8.65 -18.52
N PHE A 177 -1.55 9.16 -17.92
CA PHE A 177 -1.56 10.28 -16.95
C PHE A 177 -1.92 9.84 -15.53
N VAL A 178 -1.57 8.60 -15.16
CA VAL A 178 -1.89 7.99 -13.86
C VAL A 178 -1.46 8.82 -12.65
N MET A 179 -0.31 9.51 -12.72
CA MET A 179 0.18 10.37 -11.64
C MET A 179 -0.72 11.60 -11.47
N GLU A 180 -1.09 12.26 -12.56
CA GLU A 180 -1.97 13.44 -12.52
C GLU A 180 -3.33 13.08 -11.91
N ARG A 181 -3.94 11.98 -12.37
CA ARG A 181 -5.22 11.49 -11.84
C ARG A 181 -5.12 11.12 -10.36
N ALA A 182 -4.01 10.52 -9.92
CA ALA A 182 -3.77 10.26 -8.51
C ALA A 182 -3.67 11.56 -7.70
N MET A 183 -3.01 12.60 -8.23
CA MET A 183 -2.92 13.92 -7.59
C MET A 183 -4.26 14.66 -7.57
N ALA A 184 -5.22 14.28 -8.43
CA ALA A 184 -6.57 14.84 -8.47
C ALA A 184 -7.57 14.17 -7.51
N CYS A 185 -7.30 12.96 -7.01
CA CYS A 185 -8.21 12.23 -6.12
C CYS A 185 -8.46 12.97 -4.80
N ARG A 186 -9.73 13.15 -4.40
CA ARG A 186 -10.12 13.81 -3.14
C ARG A 186 -11.09 12.99 -2.28
N THR A 187 -11.67 11.95 -2.85
CA THR A 187 -12.71 11.14 -2.20
C THR A 187 -12.46 9.65 -2.40
N GLU A 188 -13.15 8.83 -1.62
CA GLU A 188 -13.20 7.38 -1.83
C GLU A 188 -13.72 7.03 -3.24
N GLU A 189 -14.71 7.76 -3.74
CA GLU A 189 -15.25 7.54 -5.08
C GLU A 189 -14.19 7.78 -6.16
N ASP A 190 -13.37 8.83 -6.04
CA ASP A 190 -12.29 9.09 -7.01
C ASP A 190 -11.27 7.96 -7.03
N VAL A 191 -10.87 7.47 -5.86
CA VAL A 191 -9.95 6.32 -5.73
C VAL A 191 -10.57 5.08 -6.38
N ARG A 192 -11.84 4.79 -6.11
CA ARG A 192 -12.55 3.66 -6.70
C ARG A 192 -12.67 3.80 -8.22
N ARG A 193 -13.00 4.99 -8.73
CA ARG A 193 -13.10 5.30 -10.17
C ARG A 193 -11.78 5.09 -10.88
N LEU A 194 -10.65 5.38 -10.22
CA LEU A 194 -9.32 5.21 -10.77
C LEU A 194 -8.84 3.76 -10.73
N PHE A 195 -9.06 3.03 -9.63
CA PHE A 195 -8.43 1.73 -9.41
C PHE A 195 -9.33 0.50 -9.54
N CYS A 196 -10.66 0.62 -9.55
CA CYS A 196 -11.59 -0.53 -9.66
C CYS A 196 -11.71 -1.08 -11.10
N ILE A 197 -10.57 -1.33 -11.73
CA ILE A 197 -10.44 -1.82 -13.10
C ILE A 197 -10.68 -3.33 -13.13
N GLU A 198 -11.33 -3.80 -14.19
CA GLU A 198 -11.54 -5.23 -14.45
C GLU A 198 -10.35 -5.79 -15.22
N ALA A 199 -9.87 -6.96 -14.85
CA ALA A 199 -8.85 -7.66 -15.63
C ALA A 199 -9.36 -8.02 -17.04
N PRO A 200 -8.46 -8.36 -17.99
CA PRO A 200 -8.83 -8.82 -19.33
C PRO A 200 -9.83 -9.98 -19.33
N SER A 201 -10.59 -10.15 -20.42
CA SER A 201 -11.72 -11.08 -20.50
C SER A 201 -11.36 -12.53 -20.16
N TYR A 202 -10.17 -12.99 -20.50
CA TYR A 202 -9.65 -14.32 -20.11
C TYR A 202 -9.81 -14.60 -18.62
N TRP A 203 -9.54 -13.61 -17.78
CA TRP A 203 -9.58 -13.75 -16.33
C TRP A 203 -11.00 -13.88 -15.79
N ARG A 204 -12.05 -13.51 -16.55
CA ARG A 204 -13.43 -13.67 -16.06
C ARG A 204 -13.77 -15.12 -15.74
N THR A 205 -13.19 -16.06 -16.47
CA THR A 205 -13.34 -17.51 -16.25
C THR A 205 -12.10 -18.15 -15.63
N HIS A 206 -11.05 -17.40 -15.29
CA HIS A 206 -9.79 -17.94 -14.76
C HIS A 206 -9.35 -17.21 -13.50
N HIS A 207 -9.20 -17.92 -12.38
CA HIS A 207 -8.56 -17.38 -11.17
C HIS A 207 -7.03 -17.51 -11.21
N VAL A 208 -6.55 -18.56 -11.89
CA VAL A 208 -5.15 -18.84 -12.19
C VAL A 208 -5.06 -19.29 -13.65
N PRO A 209 -3.90 -19.18 -14.30
CA PRO A 209 -3.76 -19.54 -15.71
C PRO A 209 -4.05 -21.03 -15.97
N GLY A 210 -4.70 -21.33 -17.09
CA GLY A 210 -4.97 -22.68 -17.58
C GLY A 210 -5.95 -23.50 -16.72
N ALA A 211 -6.65 -22.88 -15.77
CA ALA A 211 -7.67 -23.51 -14.94
C ALA A 211 -8.97 -22.70 -14.96
N GLU A 212 -9.95 -23.21 -15.69
CA GLU A 212 -11.29 -22.62 -15.78
C GLU A 212 -12.03 -22.66 -14.43
N SER A 213 -12.92 -21.69 -14.26
CA SER A 213 -13.76 -21.46 -13.09
C SER A 213 -15.03 -20.74 -13.52
N ASP A 214 -15.99 -20.63 -12.61
CA ASP A 214 -17.24 -19.91 -12.86
C ASP A 214 -16.97 -18.46 -13.27
N GLU A 215 -17.74 -18.01 -14.27
CA GLU A 215 -17.59 -16.66 -14.79
C GLU A 215 -17.89 -15.62 -13.71
N SER A 216 -16.95 -14.71 -13.49
CA SER A 216 -17.11 -13.59 -12.57
C SER A 216 -16.20 -12.41 -12.94
N PRO A 217 -16.67 -11.16 -12.81
CA PRO A 217 -15.83 -9.99 -13.05
C PRO A 217 -14.62 -9.97 -12.11
N LYS A 218 -13.42 -9.85 -12.68
CA LYS A 218 -12.17 -9.82 -11.90
C LYS A 218 -11.70 -8.40 -11.65
N ARG A 219 -12.46 -7.66 -10.83
CA ARG A 219 -12.17 -6.25 -10.49
C ARG A 219 -11.32 -6.10 -9.23
N ILE A 220 -10.55 -5.02 -9.15
CA ILE A 220 -10.06 -4.55 -7.85
C ILE A 220 -11.28 -4.13 -7.02
N GLY A 221 -11.57 -4.87 -5.95
CA GLY A 221 -12.68 -4.55 -5.05
C GLY A 221 -12.42 -3.33 -4.18
N ALA A 222 -13.48 -2.73 -3.65
CA ALA A 222 -13.45 -1.52 -2.82
C ALA A 222 -12.43 -1.58 -1.69
N PHE A 223 -12.31 -2.71 -1.00
CA PHE A 223 -11.32 -2.90 0.07
C PHE A 223 -9.88 -2.66 -0.43
N LYS A 224 -9.48 -3.29 -1.54
CA LYS A 224 -8.11 -3.11 -2.08
C LYS A 224 -7.95 -1.71 -2.68
N ALA A 225 -8.98 -1.14 -3.32
CA ALA A 225 -8.94 0.24 -3.80
C ALA A 225 -8.66 1.23 -2.64
N ASN A 226 -9.29 1.04 -1.48
CA ASN A 226 -9.03 1.85 -0.29
C ASN A 226 -7.61 1.66 0.23
N ILE A 227 -7.08 0.43 0.24
CA ILE A 227 -5.67 0.17 0.58
C ILE A 227 -4.71 0.91 -0.36
N ILE A 228 -5.02 0.97 -1.66
CA ILE A 228 -4.26 1.76 -2.65
C ILE A 228 -4.42 3.26 -2.34
N GLY A 229 -5.63 3.74 -2.07
CA GLY A 229 -5.89 5.14 -1.66
C GLY A 229 -5.03 5.56 -0.47
N ILE A 230 -4.94 4.71 0.55
CA ILE A 230 -4.17 4.97 1.78
C ILE A 230 -2.66 4.89 1.53
N ASN A 231 -2.17 3.80 0.92
CA ASN A 231 -0.73 3.51 0.87
C ASN A 231 -0.01 4.06 -0.37
N LEU A 232 -0.75 4.39 -1.43
CA LEU A 232 -0.21 4.97 -2.67
C LEU A 232 -0.65 6.42 -2.82
N VAL A 233 -1.96 6.69 -2.91
CA VAL A 233 -2.46 8.02 -3.30
C VAL A 233 -2.15 9.07 -2.23
N ALA A 234 -2.60 8.85 -1.00
CA ALA A 234 -2.36 9.81 0.09
C ALA A 234 -0.85 10.01 0.34
N VAL A 235 -0.06 8.94 0.31
CA VAL A 235 1.40 9.00 0.49
C VAL A 235 2.07 9.81 -0.63
N LEU A 236 1.69 9.60 -1.89
CA LEU A 236 2.24 10.37 -3.01
C LEU A 236 1.79 11.82 -3.00
N GLN A 237 0.52 12.11 -2.68
CA GLN A 237 0.03 13.49 -2.56
C GLN A 237 0.82 14.24 -1.49
N PHE A 238 1.05 13.61 -0.34
CA PHE A 238 1.83 14.22 0.73
C PHE A 238 3.31 14.41 0.31
N ALA A 239 3.94 13.40 -0.28
CA ALA A 239 5.33 13.48 -0.72
C ALA A 239 5.55 14.52 -1.83
N TYR A 240 4.72 14.49 -2.88
CA TYR A 240 4.77 15.44 -3.99
C TYR A 240 4.42 16.86 -3.54
N GLY A 241 3.45 17.00 -2.63
CA GLY A 241 3.11 18.28 -2.01
C GLY A 241 4.27 18.86 -1.21
N SER A 242 4.98 18.03 -0.43
CA SER A 242 6.21 18.46 0.26
C SER A 242 7.32 18.85 -0.71
N TYR A 243 7.54 18.07 -1.77
CA TYR A 243 8.56 18.35 -2.79
C TYR A 243 8.30 19.67 -3.53
N THR A 244 7.03 19.96 -3.84
CA THR A 244 6.61 21.17 -4.58
C THR A 244 6.23 22.35 -3.67
N ALA A 245 6.40 22.23 -2.35
CA ALA A 245 5.93 23.18 -1.35
C ALA A 245 4.42 23.53 -1.47
N SER A 246 3.59 22.58 -1.91
CA SER A 246 2.14 22.71 -2.04
C SER A 246 1.42 22.25 -0.77
N GLU A 247 1.09 23.19 0.12
CA GLU A 247 0.28 22.92 1.33
C GLU A 247 -1.09 22.35 0.97
N ARG A 248 -1.76 22.91 -0.04
CA ARG A 248 -3.05 22.41 -0.55
C ARG A 248 -3.02 20.92 -0.87
N LEU A 249 -1.93 20.41 -1.43
CA LEU A 249 -1.82 18.99 -1.78
C LEU A 249 -1.51 18.12 -0.57
N ARG A 250 -0.70 18.61 0.38
CA ARG A 250 -0.47 17.94 1.68
C ARG A 250 -1.78 17.82 2.46
N ASP A 251 -2.58 18.88 2.48
CA ASP A 251 -3.91 18.87 3.12
C ASP A 251 -4.89 17.93 2.40
N SER A 252 -4.81 17.86 1.06
CA SER A 252 -5.59 16.91 0.28
C SER A 252 -5.28 15.46 0.67
N ALA A 253 -4.01 15.14 0.95
CA ALA A 253 -3.62 13.81 1.42
C ALA A 253 -4.23 13.47 2.78
N LEU A 254 -4.18 14.39 3.73
CA LEU A 254 -4.77 14.21 5.06
C LEU A 254 -6.30 14.08 4.98
N THR A 255 -6.95 14.97 4.22
CA THR A 255 -8.38 14.95 3.95
C THR A 255 -8.81 13.63 3.30
N LEU A 256 -8.02 13.09 2.38
CA LEU A 256 -8.30 11.80 1.76
C LEU A 256 -8.27 10.67 2.79
N LEU A 257 -7.31 10.67 3.72
CA LEU A 257 -7.25 9.69 4.81
C LEU A 257 -8.44 9.82 5.77
N GLU A 258 -8.91 11.04 6.05
CA GLU A 258 -10.10 11.26 6.87
C GLU A 258 -11.39 10.77 6.22
N ARG A 259 -11.44 10.77 4.88
CA ARG A 259 -12.60 10.34 4.07
C ARG A 259 -12.62 8.85 3.76
N LEU A 260 -11.49 8.16 3.85
CA LEU A 260 -11.41 6.72 3.65
C LEU A 260 -11.78 5.98 4.94
N PRO A 261 -12.46 4.82 4.84
CA PRO A 261 -12.82 4.04 6.03
C PRO A 261 -11.56 3.54 6.76
N ALA A 262 -11.67 3.39 8.08
CA ALA A 262 -10.63 2.78 8.89
C ALA A 262 -10.31 1.37 8.37
N GLU A 263 -9.03 1.01 8.36
CA GLU A 263 -8.61 -0.33 7.96
C GLU A 263 -9.09 -1.37 8.98
N ASP A 264 -9.54 -2.54 8.50
CA ASP A 264 -9.75 -3.70 9.35
C ASP A 264 -8.56 -4.66 9.23
N ASN A 265 -7.70 -4.64 10.25
CA ASN A 265 -6.55 -5.54 10.37
C ASN A 265 -6.32 -5.94 11.83
N ARG A 266 -5.38 -6.86 12.06
CA ARG A 266 -5.08 -7.40 13.40
C ARG A 266 -4.75 -6.30 14.44
N TYR A 267 -4.14 -5.20 14.02
CA TYR A 267 -3.78 -4.10 14.92
C TYR A 267 -5.03 -3.32 15.33
N MET A 268 -5.92 -3.01 14.39
CA MET A 268 -7.15 -2.27 14.69
C MET A 268 -8.10 -3.08 15.57
N ARG A 269 -8.17 -4.40 15.37
CA ARG A 269 -8.91 -5.30 16.27
C ARG A 269 -8.35 -5.28 17.70
N ALA A 270 -7.03 -5.29 17.83
CA ALA A 270 -6.38 -5.23 19.15
C ALA A 270 -6.60 -3.87 19.84
N TRP A 271 -6.55 -2.76 19.10
CA TRP A 271 -6.91 -1.44 19.62
C TRP A 271 -8.38 -1.37 20.05
N GLN A 272 -9.28 -1.96 19.27
CA GLN A 272 -10.71 -2.04 19.61
C GLN A 272 -10.94 -2.83 20.91
N SER A 273 -10.22 -3.95 21.10
CA SER A 273 -10.22 -4.69 22.38
C SER A 273 -9.66 -3.86 23.54
N ALA A 274 -8.74 -2.95 23.27
CA ALA A 274 -8.19 -2.00 24.24
C ALA A 274 -9.06 -0.73 24.43
N GLY A 275 -10.26 -0.69 23.85
CA GLY A 275 -11.23 0.40 24.01
C GLY A 275 -11.12 1.54 22.98
N VAL A 276 -10.21 1.45 22.02
CA VAL A 276 -9.97 2.50 21.01
C VAL A 276 -10.46 2.04 19.64
N ARG A 277 -11.50 2.70 19.11
CA ARG A 277 -12.05 2.40 17.78
C ARG A 277 -11.73 3.54 16.81
N PRO A 278 -10.94 3.30 15.74
CA PRO A 278 -10.71 4.30 14.71
C PRO A 278 -11.94 4.46 13.81
N HIS A 279 -12.26 5.68 13.43
CA HIS A 279 -13.41 6.01 12.56
C HIS A 279 -13.06 6.06 11.08
N ASN A 280 -11.82 6.45 10.76
CA ASN A 280 -11.34 6.63 9.39
C ASN A 280 -9.89 6.16 9.23
N ALA A 281 -9.38 6.22 8.00
CA ALA A 281 -8.03 5.79 7.68
C ALA A 281 -6.95 6.67 8.33
N PHE A 282 -7.23 7.96 8.57
CA PHE A 282 -6.32 8.84 9.32
C PHE A 282 -6.04 8.25 10.72
N GLU A 283 -7.11 7.93 11.47
CA GLU A 283 -7.00 7.37 12.81
C GLU A 283 -6.39 5.95 12.78
N SER A 284 -6.80 5.10 11.84
CA SER A 284 -6.23 3.74 11.75
C SER A 284 -4.74 3.76 11.40
N GLN A 285 -4.31 4.67 10.52
CA GLN A 285 -2.90 4.83 10.18
C GLN A 285 -2.09 5.41 11.35
N ALA A 286 -2.62 6.38 12.11
CA ALA A 286 -1.99 6.88 13.33
C ALA A 286 -1.80 5.79 14.40
N LEU A 287 -2.85 5.00 14.67
CA LEU A 287 -2.79 3.87 15.60
C LEU A 287 -1.88 2.75 15.10
N LEU A 288 -1.79 2.55 13.78
CA LEU A 288 -0.87 1.59 13.19
C LEU A 288 0.59 2.03 13.39
N GLN A 289 0.89 3.32 13.24
CA GLN A 289 2.21 3.87 13.56
C GLN A 289 2.58 3.66 15.03
N LEU A 290 1.65 3.96 15.95
CA LEU A 290 1.84 3.71 17.37
C LEU A 290 2.13 2.24 17.64
N ALA A 291 1.35 1.33 17.04
CA ALA A 291 1.51 -0.09 17.21
C ALA A 291 2.85 -0.63 16.68
N THR A 292 3.22 -0.27 15.45
CA THR A 292 4.35 -0.91 14.75
C THR A 292 5.70 -0.26 15.04
N GLU A 293 5.75 1.05 15.30
CA GLU A 293 7.03 1.77 15.45
C GLU A 293 7.37 2.11 16.90
N TYR A 294 6.36 2.20 17.77
CA TYR A 294 6.56 2.52 19.18
C TYR A 294 6.27 1.33 20.09
N CYS A 295 5.07 0.76 20.04
CA CYS A 295 4.68 -0.35 20.93
C CYS A 295 5.52 -1.60 20.67
N ALA A 296 5.68 -2.03 19.41
CA ALA A 296 6.50 -3.18 19.06
C ALA A 296 7.97 -3.03 19.52
N ALA A 297 8.52 -1.82 19.45
CA ALA A 297 9.87 -1.50 19.87
C ALA A 297 9.99 -1.07 21.35
N ARG A 298 8.89 -1.08 22.12
CA ARG A 298 8.83 -0.60 23.51
C ARG A 298 9.37 0.84 23.71
N ARG A 299 9.20 1.71 22.72
CA ARG A 299 9.65 3.12 22.75
C ARG A 299 8.63 4.05 23.44
N CYS A 300 8.07 3.62 24.57
CA CYS A 300 7.02 4.35 25.28
C CYS A 300 7.47 5.72 25.81
N ALA A 301 8.76 5.88 26.13
CA ALA A 301 9.34 7.15 26.56
C ALA A 301 9.34 8.22 25.45
N GLU A 302 9.35 7.80 24.19
CA GLU A 302 9.42 8.68 23.02
C GLU A 302 8.05 8.90 22.37
N CYS A 303 7.11 7.96 22.58
CA CYS A 303 5.83 8.01 21.89
C CYS A 303 4.93 9.14 22.44
N PRO A 304 4.11 9.79 21.60
CA PRO A 304 3.22 10.88 22.03
C PRO A 304 2.31 10.51 23.20
N VAL A 305 1.85 9.25 23.24
CA VAL A 305 0.95 8.75 24.30
C VAL A 305 1.68 8.58 25.62
N GLY A 306 2.81 7.87 25.63
CA GLY A 306 3.56 7.57 26.85
C GLY A 306 4.13 8.83 27.49
N ARG A 307 4.60 9.80 26.68
CA ARG A 307 5.02 11.12 27.17
C ARG A 307 3.88 11.88 27.85
N ARG A 308 2.66 11.78 27.33
CA ARG A 308 1.50 12.46 27.91
C ARG A 308 1.04 11.78 29.20
N ILE A 309 1.05 10.45 29.25
CA ILE A 309 0.76 9.69 30.48
C ILE A 309 1.77 10.05 31.58
N ALA A 310 3.07 10.05 31.27
CA ALA A 310 4.11 10.40 32.25
C ALA A 310 3.90 11.80 32.83
N LYS A 311 3.63 12.80 31.98
CA LYS A 311 3.40 14.19 32.40
C LYS A 311 2.07 14.44 33.12
N SER A 312 1.12 13.52 33.03
CA SER A 312 -0.18 13.64 33.72
C SER A 312 -0.14 13.22 35.19
N LEU A 313 1.01 12.75 35.66
CA LEU A 313 1.23 12.41 37.07
C LEU A 313 1.49 13.69 37.87
N PRO A 314 0.93 13.81 39.09
CA PRO A 314 1.31 14.89 40.01
C PRO A 314 2.83 14.88 40.24
N GLU A 315 3.43 16.06 40.30
CA GLU A 315 4.77 16.22 40.88
C GLU A 315 4.61 16.07 42.40
N ASP A 316 5.01 14.92 42.95
CA ASP A 316 5.17 14.72 44.39
C ASP A 316 6.36 15.55 44.91
#